data_AF-A0A6N7R543-F1
#
_entry.id   AF-A0A6N7R543-F1
#
_cell.length_a   1.000
_cell.length_b   1.000
_cell.length_c   1.000
_cell.angle_alpha   90.00
_cell.angle_beta   90.00
_cell.angle_gamma   90.00
#
_symmetry.space_group_name_H-M   'P 1'
#
loop_
_entity.id
_entity.type
_entity.pdbx_description
1 polymer ?
#
loop_
_entity_poly.entity_id
_entity_poly.type
_entity_poly.pdbx_seq_one_letter_code
_entity_poly.pdbx_strand_id
1 'polypeptide(L)'
;MEKIFVKTCSWLGFTLLILCIFSALFDISIFESSFIVFYSLSLLGFIIGFMGWILLKFHTLSSVTKIVGKVGFYGNLVIMILFFPPISHVWGTLIFGP
;
A
#
# COMPACT_ATOMS: atom_id res chain seq x y z
N MET A 1 -8.45 23.95 -0.14
CA MET A 1 -8.97 22.56 -0.21
C MET A 1 -7.92 21.58 -0.70
N GLU A 2 -7.21 21.88 -1.79
CA GLU A 2 -6.24 20.95 -2.41
C GLU A 2 -5.13 20.47 -1.47
N LYS A 3 -4.50 21.36 -0.68
CA LYS A 3 -3.49 20.98 0.33
C LYS A 3 -4.01 19.99 1.38
N ILE A 4 -5.28 20.10 1.77
CA ILE A 4 -5.92 19.18 2.72
C ILE A 4 -6.12 17.83 2.06
N PHE A 5 -6.62 17.81 0.82
CA PHE A 5 -6.79 16.59 0.05
C PHE A 5 -5.48 15.82 -0.10
N VAL A 6 -4.39 16.49 -0.51
CA VAL A 6 -3.07 15.84 -0.66
C VAL A 6 -2.56 15.27 0.66
N LYS A 7 -2.76 16.02 1.76
CA LYS A 7 -2.43 15.54 3.11
C LYS A 7 -3.24 14.30 3.45
N THR A 8 -4.55 14.33 3.25
CA THR A 8 -5.44 13.19 3.54
C THR A 8 -5.08 11.96 2.71
N CYS A 9 -4.83 12.10 1.40
CA CYS A 9 -4.39 10.97 0.56
C CYS A 9 -3.05 10.39 1.02
N SER A 10 -2.08 11.24 1.36
CA SER A 10 -0.76 10.80 1.84
C SER A 10 -0.88 10.01 3.14
N TRP A 11 -1.69 10.49 4.09
CA TRP A 11 -1.93 9.82 5.35
C TRP A 11 -2.78 8.56 5.20
N LEU A 12 -3.81 8.57 4.35
CA LEU A 12 -4.63 7.38 4.08
C LEU A 12 -3.82 6.26 3.44
N GLY A 13 -2.98 6.56 2.44
CA GLY A 13 -2.11 5.56 1.83
C GLY A 13 -1.16 4.92 2.86
N PHE A 14 -0.63 5.72 3.79
CA PHE A 14 0.19 5.22 4.88
C PHE A 14 -0.60 4.41 5.92
N THR A 15 -1.79 4.85 6.31
CA THR A 15 -2.65 4.09 7.23
C THR A 15 -3.06 2.75 6.63
N LEU A 16 -3.37 2.70 5.33
CA LEU A 16 -3.68 1.46 4.63
C LEU A 16 -2.48 0.51 4.55
N LEU A 17 -1.26 1.04 4.39
CA LEU A 17 -0.04 0.24 4.49
C LEU A 17 0.11 -0.40 5.88
N ILE A 18 -0.11 0.39 6.94
CA ILE A 18 -0.08 -0.11 8.32
C ILE A 18 -1.14 -1.21 8.49
N LEU A 19 -2.39 -0.95 8.09
CA LEU A 19 -3.47 -1.93 8.19
C LEU A 19 -3.18 -3.21 7.40
N CYS A 20 -2.55 -3.10 6.24
CA CYS A 20 -2.10 -4.23 5.44
C CYS A 20 -1.08 -5.08 6.22
N ILE A 21 -0.06 -4.47 6.83
CA ILE A 21 0.92 -5.17 7.68
C ILE A 21 0.23 -5.82 8.89
N PHE A 22 -0.68 -5.11 9.56
CA PHE A 22 -1.46 -5.66 10.67
C PHE A 22 -2.32 -6.85 10.22
N SER A 23 -2.98 -6.78 9.07
CA SER A 23 -3.79 -7.90 8.56
C SER A 23 -2.96 -9.16 8.34
N ALA A 24 -1.71 -9.02 7.89
CA ALA A 24 -0.79 -10.14 7.72
C ALA A 24 -0.30 -10.70 9.07
N LEU A 25 -0.01 -9.85 10.05
CA LEU A 25 0.47 -10.27 11.37
C LEU A 25 -0.59 -11.01 12.21
N PHE A 26 -1.87 -10.64 12.05
CA PHE A 26 -2.99 -11.22 12.78
C PHE A 26 -3.77 -12.26 11.96
N ASP A 27 -3.27 -12.62 10.78
CA ASP A 27 -3.87 -13.55 9.82
C ASP A 27 -5.37 -13.28 9.59
N ILE A 28 -5.71 -12.01 9.38
CA ILE A 28 -7.09 -11.57 9.18
C ILE A 28 -7.57 -12.08 7.82
N SER A 29 -8.54 -12.99 7.82
CA SER A 29 -9.10 -13.59 6.61
C SER A 29 -10.54 -13.13 6.33
N ILE A 30 -10.85 -12.91 5.05
CA ILE A 30 -12.23 -12.80 4.55
C ILE A 30 -12.41 -13.89 3.49
N PHE A 31 -13.54 -14.58 3.49
CA PHE A 31 -13.79 -15.75 2.61
C PHE A 31 -12.65 -16.79 2.69
N GLU A 32 -12.16 -17.08 3.90
CA GLU A 32 -11.07 -18.03 4.16
C GLU A 32 -9.72 -17.67 3.49
N SER A 33 -9.57 -16.45 2.98
CA SER A 33 -8.33 -15.99 2.35
C SER A 33 -7.80 -14.73 3.03
N SER A 34 -6.69 -14.86 3.75
CA SER A 34 -5.92 -13.71 4.27
C SER A 34 -5.25 -12.91 3.15
N PHE A 35 -4.95 -13.57 2.03
CA PHE A 35 -4.38 -12.93 0.85
C PHE A 35 -5.29 -11.88 0.23
N ILE A 36 -6.61 -12.14 0.16
CA ILE A 36 -7.59 -11.17 -0.38
C ILE A 36 -7.56 -9.88 0.44
N VAL A 37 -7.56 -9.99 1.77
CA VAL A 37 -7.56 -8.83 2.68
C VAL A 37 -6.26 -8.05 2.52
N PHE A 38 -5.13 -8.74 2.62
CA PHE A 38 -3.80 -8.16 2.51
C PHE A 38 -3.60 -7.42 1.20
N TYR A 39 -3.90 -8.09 0.07
CA TYR A 39 -3.69 -7.54 -1.26
C TYR A 39 -4.66 -6.38 -1.56
N SER A 40 -5.93 -6.49 -1.17
CA SER A 40 -6.92 -5.43 -1.39
C SER A 40 -6.59 -4.14 -0.63
N LEU A 41 -6.14 -4.27 0.63
CA LEU A 41 -5.68 -3.13 1.42
C LEU A 41 -4.47 -2.45 0.77
N SER A 42 -3.50 -3.24 0.30
CA SER A 42 -2.32 -2.71 -0.39
C SER A 42 -2.68 -2.04 -1.72
N LEU A 43 -3.61 -2.62 -2.49
CA LEU A 43 -4.06 -2.07 -3.77
C LEU A 43 -4.75 -0.70 -3.58
N LEU A 44 -5.66 -0.60 -2.61
CA LEU A 44 -6.30 0.66 -2.26
C LEU A 44 -5.29 1.69 -1.75
N GLY A 45 -4.36 1.25 -0.88
CA GLY A 45 -3.28 2.08 -0.35
C GLY A 45 -2.37 2.62 -1.46
N PHE A 46 -2.08 1.80 -2.47
CA PHE A 46 -1.31 2.19 -3.64
C PHE A 46 -2.01 3.25 -4.47
N ILE A 47 -3.29 3.03 -4.84
CA ILE A 47 -4.06 3.99 -5.65
C ILE A 47 -4.14 5.36 -4.95
N ILE A 48 -4.53 5.35 -3.67
CA ILE A 48 -4.68 6.58 -2.88
C ILE A 48 -3.32 7.24 -2.64
N GLY A 49 -2.28 6.45 -2.32
CA GLY A 49 -0.92 6.93 -2.14
C GLY A 49 -0.31 7.53 -3.41
N PHE A 50 -0.61 6.96 -4.58
CA PHE A 50 -0.17 7.46 -5.88
C PHE A 50 -0.77 8.84 -6.19
N MET A 51 -2.08 9.01 -5.95
CA MET A 51 -2.74 10.32 -6.09
C MET A 51 -2.10 11.36 -5.16
N GLY A 52 -1.83 10.99 -3.90
CA GLY A 52 -1.12 11.86 -2.95
C GLY A 52 0.29 12.22 -3.44
N TRP A 53 1.05 11.24 -3.94
CA TRP A 53 2.43 11.41 -4.39
C TRP A 53 2.59 12.30 -5.63
N ILE A 54 1.69 12.17 -6.61
CA ILE A 54 1.68 13.04 -7.80
C ILE A 54 1.46 14.49 -7.36
N LEU A 55 0.45 14.72 -6.52
CA LEU A 55 0.06 16.06 -6.11
C LEU A 55 1.04 16.68 -5.10
N LEU A 56 1.80 15.86 -4.36
CA LEU A 56 2.85 16.27 -3.44
C LEU A 56 3.96 17.11 -4.11
N LYS A 57 4.19 16.94 -5.42
CA LYS A 57 5.19 17.72 -6.18
C LYS A 57 4.78 19.19 -6.38
N PHE A 58 3.49 19.47 -6.37
CA PHE A 58 2.95 20.78 -6.72
C PHE A 58 2.63 21.65 -5.48
N HIS A 59 2.69 21.09 -4.27
CA HIS A 59 2.29 21.78 -3.04
C HIS A 59 3.39 21.84 -1.98
N THR A 60 3.54 23.01 -1.36
CA THR A 60 4.39 23.21 -0.17
C THR A 60 3.74 22.59 1.06
N LEU A 61 4.02 21.31 1.31
CA LEU A 61 3.59 20.55 2.49
C LEU A 61 4.72 20.36 3.51
N SER A 62 4.36 20.05 4.75
CA SER A 62 5.33 19.75 5.81
C SER A 62 6.20 18.54 5.47
N SER A 63 7.45 18.54 5.93
CA SER A 63 8.41 17.46 5.68
C SER A 63 7.88 16.09 6.12
N VAL A 64 7.17 16.04 7.24
CA VAL A 64 6.52 14.81 7.75
C VAL A 64 5.52 14.26 6.73
N THR A 65 4.61 15.10 6.21
CA THR A 65 3.59 14.65 5.25
C THR A 65 4.23 14.12 3.97
N LYS A 66 5.34 14.73 3.53
CA LYS A 66 6.10 14.27 2.36
C LYS A 66 6.71 12.88 2.57
N ILE A 67 7.29 12.63 3.75
CA ILE A 67 7.88 11.34 4.11
C ILE A 67 6.76 10.29 4.20
N VAL A 68 5.70 10.57 4.95
CA VAL A 68 4.54 9.69 5.13
C VAL A 68 3.93 9.31 3.77
N GLY A 69 3.71 10.28 2.88
CA GLY A 69 3.19 10.01 1.54
C GLY A 69 4.11 9.13 0.70
N LYS A 70 5.43 9.34 0.75
CA LYS A 70 6.40 8.48 0.05
C LYS A 70 6.41 7.06 0.62
N VAL A 71 6.47 6.91 1.94
CA VAL A 71 6.49 5.61 2.60
C VAL A 71 5.20 4.85 2.31
N GLY A 72 4.05 5.50 2.42
CA GLY A 72 2.76 4.92 2.06
C GLY A 72 2.72 4.46 0.61
N PHE A 73 3.13 5.31 -0.33
CA PHE A 73 3.15 4.96 -1.76
C PHE A 73 4.11 3.80 -2.07
N TYR A 74 5.39 3.93 -1.71
CA TYR A 74 6.39 2.92 -2.05
C TYR A 74 6.19 1.61 -1.28
N GLY A 75 5.74 1.67 -0.03
CA GLY A 75 5.43 0.46 0.74
C GLY A 75 4.30 -0.36 0.11
N ASN A 76 3.19 0.29 -0.24
CA ASN A 76 2.08 -0.39 -0.92
C ASN A 76 2.48 -0.88 -2.32
N LEU A 77 3.33 -0.14 -3.05
CA LEU A 77 3.85 -0.58 -4.35
C LEU A 77 4.71 -1.85 -4.22
N VAL A 78 5.61 -1.90 -3.24
CA VAL A 78 6.47 -3.08 -3.01
C VAL A 78 5.63 -4.30 -2.68
N ILE A 79 4.63 -4.15 -1.80
CA ILE A 79 3.70 -5.24 -1.49
C ILE A 79 2.95 -5.68 -2.75
N MET A 80 2.41 -4.73 -3.52
CA MET A 80 1.72 -5.06 -4.76
C MET A 80 2.59 -5.82 -5.77
N ILE A 81 3.87 -5.47 -5.93
CA ILE A 81 4.77 -6.14 -6.88
C ILE A 81 5.15 -7.54 -6.39
N LEU A 82 5.56 -7.65 -5.13
CA LEU A 82 6.05 -8.92 -4.57
C LEU A 82 4.92 -9.93 -4.40
N PHE A 83 3.73 -9.46 -4.04
CA PHE A 83 2.56 -10.30 -3.79
C PHE A 83 1.52 -10.16 -4.90
N PHE A 84 1.90 -9.74 -6.11
CA PHE A 84 1.01 -9.78 -7.27
C PHE A 84 0.67 -11.24 -7.60
N PRO A 85 -0.59 -11.66 -7.75
CA PRO A 85 -0.95 -13.09 -7.83
C PRO A 85 -0.17 -13.92 -8.88
N PRO A 86 0.08 -13.41 -10.10
CA PRO A 86 0.97 -14.07 -11.06
C PRO A 86 2.43 -14.14 -10.62
N ILE A 87 2.95 -13.08 -9.99
CA ILE A 87 4.34 -13.00 -9.54
C ILE A 87 4.54 -13.86 -8.27
N SER A 88 3.57 -13.86 -7.36
CA SER A 88 3.57 -14.70 -6.17
C SER A 88 3.44 -16.18 -6.51
N HIS A 89 2.72 -16.54 -7.58
CA HIS A 89 2.75 -17.90 -8.09
C HIS A 89 4.16 -18.29 -8.57
N VAL A 90 4.84 -17.42 -9.33
CA VAL A 90 6.22 -17.64 -9.79
C VAL A 90 7.20 -17.74 -8.63
N TRP A 91 7.09 -16.88 -7.61
CA TRP A 91 7.88 -17.00 -6.38
C TRP A 91 7.56 -18.29 -5.63
N GLY A 92 6.28 -18.67 -5.55
CA GLY A 92 5.85 -19.92 -4.97
C GLY A 92 6.49 -21.12 -5.66
N THR A 93 6.50 -21.15 -6.99
CA THR A 93 7.12 -22.23 -7.77
C THR A 93 8.65 -22.21 -7.67
N LEU A 94 9.27 -21.02 -7.59
CA LEU A 94 10.73 -20.89 -7.44
C LEU A 94 11.22 -21.29 -6.03
N ILE A 95 10.45 -20.97 -4.99
CA ILE A 95 10.85 -21.19 -3.59
C ILE A 95 10.46 -22.60 -3.12
N PHE A 96 9.29 -23.10 -3.52
CA PHE A 96 8.74 -24.37 -3.04
C PHE A 96 8.76 -25.51 -4.07
N GLY A 97 9.21 -25.23 -5.31
CA GLY A 97 9.22 -26.19 -6.41
C GLY A 97 7.85 -26.30 -7.11
N PRO A 98 7.79 -26.98 -8.28
CA PRO A 98 6.54 -27.33 -8.93
C PRO A 98 5.70 -28.31 -8.11
#